data_AF-A0A922S7V3-F1
#
_entry.id   AF-A0A922S7V3-F1
#
_cell.length_a   1.000
_cell.length_b   1.000
_cell.length_c   1.000
_cell.angle_alpha   90.00
_cell.angle_beta   90.00
_cell.angle_gamma   90.00
#
_symmetry.space_group_name_H-M   'P 1'
#
loop_
_entity.id
_entity.type
_entity.pdbx_description
1 polymer ?
#
loop_
_entity_poly.entity_id
_entity_poly.type
_entity_poly.pdbx_seq_one_letter_code
_entity_poly.pdbx_strand_id
1 'polypeptide(L)'
;MSIQPEQEDVESYLRFPNIPIKQDPKIYWRQEDKYPKLKKIAQKYLSYPMSSVASERLFSTAGLIQNDLRNRLSADNLNKLCFLNKNLQKVNFNY
;
A
#
# COMPACT_ATOMS: atom_id res chain seq x y z
N MET A 1 -20.69 33.22 -8.23
CA MET A 1 -20.18 31.90 -8.65
C MET A 1 -20.01 31.10 -7.37
N SER A 2 -20.93 30.18 -7.06
CA SER A 2 -20.95 29.48 -5.77
C SER A 2 -19.82 28.46 -5.76
N ILE A 3 -18.80 28.69 -4.93
CA ILE A 3 -17.70 27.74 -4.73
C ILE A 3 -18.32 26.49 -4.09
N GLN A 4 -18.08 25.33 -4.70
CA GLN A 4 -18.55 24.07 -4.12
C GLN A 4 -17.73 23.77 -2.85
N PRO A 5 -18.34 23.23 -1.78
CA PRO A 5 -17.67 23.01 -0.50
C PRO A 5 -16.42 22.12 -0.62
N GLU A 6 -16.34 21.25 -1.64
CA GLU A 6 -15.14 20.45 -1.92
C GLU A 6 -13.93 21.30 -2.34
N GLN A 7 -14.14 22.39 -3.08
CA GLN A 7 -13.04 23.26 -3.49
C GLN A 7 -12.53 24.10 -2.33
N GLU A 8 -13.41 24.47 -1.40
CA GLU A 8 -13.06 25.16 -0.16
C GLU A 8 -12.21 24.28 0.77
N ASP A 9 -12.56 23.00 0.92
CA ASP A 9 -11.78 22.02 1.69
C ASP A 9 -10.35 21.87 1.13
N VAL A 10 -10.22 21.82 -0.20
CA VAL A 10 -8.92 21.72 -0.89
C VAL A 10 -8.10 23.00 -0.70
N GLU A 11 -8.70 24.17 -0.94
CA GLU A 11 -8.04 25.47 -0.71
C GLU A 11 -7.61 25.64 0.75
N SER A 12 -8.46 25.24 1.70
CA SER A 12 -8.15 25.26 3.11
C SER A 12 -6.93 24.39 3.39
N TYR A 13 -6.94 23.12 2.93
CA TYR A 13 -5.82 22.20 3.10
C TYR A 13 -4.50 22.71 2.50
N LEU A 14 -4.53 23.29 1.29
CA LEU A 14 -3.33 23.82 0.63
C LEU A 14 -2.71 25.02 1.37
N ARG A 15 -3.48 25.70 2.23
CA ARG A 15 -3.00 26.79 3.08
C ARG A 15 -2.46 26.31 4.43
N PHE A 16 -2.72 25.06 4.83
CA PHE A 16 -2.17 24.51 6.06
C PHE A 16 -0.66 24.30 5.93
N PRO A 17 0.10 24.46 7.03
CA PRO A 17 1.51 24.15 7.05
C PRO A 17 1.74 22.67 6.75
N ASN A 18 2.81 22.38 6.01
CA ASN A 18 3.22 21.02 5.70
C ASN A 18 3.55 20.22 6.98
N ILE A 19 3.26 18.92 6.95
CA ILE A 19 3.72 18.02 8.00
C ILE A 19 5.26 17.99 8.06
N PRO A 20 5.86 17.75 9.24
CA PRO A 20 7.30 17.55 9.36
C PRO A 20 7.80 16.45 8.43
N ILE A 21 8.98 16.63 7.85
CA ILE A 21 9.61 15.67 6.90
C ILE A 21 9.73 14.25 7.48
N LYS A 22 9.90 14.14 8.80
CA LYS A 22 10.02 12.85 9.51
C LYS A 22 8.68 12.15 9.75
N GLN A 23 7.55 12.80 9.51
CA GLN A 23 6.23 12.24 9.75
C GLN A 23 5.73 11.48 8.52
N ASP A 24 5.20 10.27 8.74
CA ASP A 24 4.58 9.48 7.67
C ASP A 24 3.23 10.12 7.25
N PRO A 25 3.06 10.52 5.98
CA PRO A 25 1.80 11.05 5.47
C PRO A 25 0.60 10.12 5.72
N LYS A 26 0.81 8.79 5.74
CA LYS A 26 -0.26 7.81 6.00
C LYS A 26 -0.78 7.89 7.42
N ILE A 27 0.10 8.19 8.39
CA ILE A 27 -0.29 8.36 9.80
C ILE A 27 -1.07 9.66 9.95
N TYR A 28 -0.58 10.76 9.34
CA TYR A 28 -1.28 12.03 9.32
C TYR A 28 -2.72 11.89 8.80
N TRP A 29 -2.89 11.32 7.60
CA TRP A 29 -4.23 11.11 7.02
C TRP A 29 -5.07 10.07 7.76
N ARG A 30 -4.50 9.26 8.66
CA ARG A 30 -5.29 8.39 9.54
C ARG A 30 -5.91 9.18 10.70
N GLN A 31 -5.18 10.15 11.23
CA GLN A 31 -5.56 10.98 12.37
C GLN A 31 -6.38 12.23 11.99
N GLU A 32 -6.22 12.72 10.76
CA GLU A 32 -6.95 13.89 10.27
C GLU A 32 -8.44 13.56 10.07
N ASP A 33 -9.33 14.28 10.73
CA ASP A 33 -10.79 14.11 10.63
C ASP A 33 -11.50 15.34 10.04
N LYS A 34 -10.78 16.44 9.84
CA LYS A 34 -11.33 17.70 9.32
C LYS A 34 -11.79 17.59 7.86
N TYR A 35 -11.11 16.74 7.06
CA TYR A 35 -11.39 16.60 5.62
C TYR A 35 -11.71 15.14 5.25
N PRO A 36 -12.92 14.63 5.56
CA PRO A 36 -13.25 13.21 5.38
C PRO A 36 -13.20 12.75 3.91
N LYS A 37 -13.51 13.64 2.96
CA LYS A 37 -13.42 13.33 1.52
C LYS A 37 -11.97 13.26 1.06
N LEU A 38 -11.13 14.25 1.42
CA LEU A 38 -9.71 14.24 1.10
C LEU A 38 -9.00 13.07 1.77
N LYS A 39 -9.35 12.73 3.02
CA LYS A 39 -8.84 11.56 3.75
C LYS A 39 -9.01 10.28 2.95
N LYS A 40 -10.21 10.02 2.40
CA LYS A 40 -10.47 8.83 1.56
C LYS A 40 -9.58 8.79 0.33
N ILE A 41 -9.40 9.94 -0.34
CA ILE A 41 -8.56 10.06 -1.53
C ILE A 41 -7.09 9.81 -1.17
N ALA A 42 -6.58 10.52 -0.16
CA ALA A 42 -5.21 10.40 0.30
C ALA A 42 -4.88 8.97 0.74
N GLN A 43 -5.77 8.31 1.49
CA GLN A 43 -5.61 6.91 1.85
C GLN A 43 -5.51 6.01 0.62
N LYS A 44 -6.35 6.21 -0.40
CA LYS A 44 -6.30 5.42 -1.64
C LYS A 44 -4.95 5.58 -2.36
N TYR A 45 -4.50 6.81 -2.57
CA TYR A 45 -3.27 7.08 -3.32
C TYR A 45 -2.00 6.73 -2.54
N LEU A 46 -1.97 6.96 -1.23
CA LEU A 46 -0.81 6.60 -0.38
C LEU A 46 -0.70 5.09 -0.10
N SER A 47 -1.78 4.33 -0.33
CA SER A 47 -1.76 2.86 -0.24
C SER A 47 -1.09 2.20 -1.44
N TYR A 48 -1.03 2.89 -2.58
CA TYR A 48 -0.50 2.34 -3.81
C TYR A 48 1.04 2.25 -3.76
N PRO A 49 1.66 1.11 -4.12
CA PRO A 49 3.10 1.04 -4.26
C PRO A 49 3.54 1.94 -5.41
N MET A 50 4.51 2.82 -5.16
CA MET A 50 5.01 3.79 -6.14
C MET A 50 5.63 3.13 -7.39
N SER A 51 5.99 1.83 -7.31
CA SER A 51 6.66 1.12 -8.40
C SER A 51 6.24 -0.36 -8.51
N SER A 52 6.48 -0.93 -9.70
CA SER A 52 6.34 -2.37 -10.00
C SER A 52 7.34 -3.24 -9.25
N VAL A 53 8.32 -2.65 -8.56
CA VAL A 53 9.38 -3.36 -7.82
C VAL A 53 8.80 -4.35 -6.81
N ALA A 54 7.65 -4.04 -6.20
CA ALA A 54 6.97 -4.96 -5.30
C ALA A 54 6.51 -6.25 -6.02
N SER A 55 6.02 -6.10 -7.25
CA SER A 55 5.62 -7.20 -8.13
C SER A 55 6.84 -7.99 -8.63
N GLU A 56 7.92 -7.30 -9.04
CA GLU A 56 9.15 -7.96 -9.48
C GLU A 56 9.79 -8.82 -8.38
N ARG A 57 9.82 -8.31 -7.14
CA ARG A 57 10.26 -9.10 -5.98
C ARG A 57 9.38 -10.33 -5.74
N LEU A 58 8.06 -10.20 -5.94
CA LEU A 58 7.14 -11.33 -5.86
C LEU A 58 7.46 -12.38 -6.93
N PHE A 59 7.66 -11.97 -8.18
CA PHE A 59 8.00 -12.88 -9.28
C PHE A 59 9.36 -13.55 -9.11
N SER A 60 10.37 -12.82 -8.63
CA SER A 60 11.66 -13.41 -8.29
C SER A 60 11.52 -14.46 -7.18
N THR A 61 10.73 -14.17 -6.14
CA THR A 61 10.42 -15.14 -5.07
C THR A 61 9.68 -16.36 -5.61
N ALA A 62 8.71 -16.17 -6.51
CA ALA A 62 8.00 -17.27 -7.17
C ALA A 62 8.95 -18.15 -7.99
N GLY A 63 9.90 -17.54 -8.71
CA GLY A 63 10.95 -18.26 -9.43
C GLY A 63 11.89 -19.07 -8.53
N LEU A 64 12.12 -18.63 -7.29
CA LEU A 64 12.86 -19.42 -6.30
C LEU A 64 12.05 -20.61 -5.76
N ILE A 65 10.73 -20.44 -5.60
CA ILE A 65 9.82 -21.51 -5.14
C ILE A 65 9.65 -22.57 -6.22
N GLN A 66 9.49 -22.14 -7.48
CA GLN A 66 9.43 -23.00 -8.66
C GLN A 66 10.82 -23.07 -9.31
N ASN A 67 11.76 -23.73 -8.65
CA ASN A 67 13.09 -24.00 -9.20
C ASN A 67 13.11 -25.29 -10.03
N ASP A 68 14.22 -25.57 -10.73
CA ASP A 68 14.33 -26.74 -11.63
C ASP A 68 14.11 -28.09 -10.92
N LEU A 69 14.38 -28.14 -9.62
CA LEU A 69 14.14 -29.31 -8.76
C LEU A 69 12.69 -29.43 -8.27
N ARG A 70 11.88 -28.37 -8.40
CA ARG A 70 10.47 -28.27 -7.99
C ARG A 70 9.58 -27.77 -9.14
N ASN A 71 9.86 -28.21 -10.36
CA ASN A 71 9.16 -27.76 -11.57
C ASN A 71 7.75 -28.36 -11.77
N ARG A 72 7.35 -29.37 -10.99
CA ARG A 72 6.04 -30.04 -11.05
C ARG A 72 4.95 -29.38 -10.21
N LEU A 73 5.18 -28.15 -9.73
CA LEU A 73 4.20 -27.45 -8.93
C LEU A 73 3.08 -26.88 -9.82
N SER A 74 1.82 -27.13 -9.46
CA SER A 74 0.69 -26.49 -10.14
C SER A 74 0.70 -24.97 -9.86
N ALA A 75 0.16 -24.18 -10.79
CA ALA A 75 0.04 -22.73 -10.62
C ALA A 75 -0.73 -22.35 -9.34
N ASP A 76 -1.78 -23.12 -9.00
CA ASP A 76 -2.54 -22.93 -7.76
C ASP A 76 -1.70 -23.13 -6.50
N ASN A 77 -0.89 -24.20 -6.45
CA ASN A 77 -0.01 -24.46 -5.33
C ASN A 77 1.13 -23.43 -5.22
N LEU A 78 1.66 -22.97 -6.35
CA LEU A 78 2.65 -21.89 -6.37
C LEU A 78 2.07 -20.60 -5.76
N ASN A 79 0.86 -20.22 -6.17
CA ASN A 79 0.18 -19.04 -5.64
C ASN A 79 -0.01 -19.14 -4.12
N LYS A 80 -0.44 -20.30 -3.61
CA LYS A 80 -0.58 -20.56 -2.17
C LYS A 80 0.76 -20.41 -1.43
N LEU A 81 1.85 -20.98 -1.96
CA LEU A 81 3.17 -20.87 -1.35
C LEU A 81 3.70 -19.43 -1.37
N CYS A 82 3.53 -18.71 -2.47
CA CYS A 82 3.87 -17.28 -2.56
C CYS A 82 3.09 -16.45 -1.54
N PHE A 83 1.79 -16.72 -1.40
CA PHE A 83 0.93 -16.05 -0.41
C PHE A 83 1.40 -16.34 1.01
N LEU A 84 1.65 -17.60 1.36
CA LEU A 84 2.13 -17.99 2.68
C LEU A 84 3.50 -17.35 2.96
N ASN A 85 4.47 -17.49 2.07
CA ASN A 85 5.81 -16.91 2.25
C ASN A 85 5.75 -15.40 2.55
N LYS A 86 4.89 -14.67 1.83
CA LYS A 86 4.77 -13.21 2.03
C LYS A 86 4.05 -12.82 3.32
N ASN A 87 3.08 -13.60 3.76
CA ASN A 87 2.19 -13.23 4.87
C ASN A 87 2.57 -13.87 6.21
N LEU A 88 3.26 -15.01 6.22
CA LEU A 88 3.69 -15.68 7.46
C LEU A 88 4.53 -14.76 8.35
N GLN A 89 5.44 -13.97 7.75
CA GLN A 89 6.23 -12.97 8.49
C GLN A 89 5.37 -11.86 9.11
N LYS A 90 4.23 -11.53 8.50
CA LYS A 90 3.32 -10.49 9.00
C LYS A 90 2.45 -10.95 10.17
N VAL A 91 2.24 -12.26 10.29
CA VAL A 91 1.43 -12.86 11.36
C VAL A 91 2.28 -13.42 12.51
N ASN A 92 3.57 -13.06 12.57
CA ASN A 92 4.54 -13.55 13.57
C ASN A 92 4.51 -15.08 13.74
N PHE A 93 4.28 -15.81 12.65
CA PHE A 93 4.27 -17.26 12.69
C PHE A 93 5.72 -17.76 12.74
N ASN A 94 6.14 -18.28 13.88
CA ASN A 94 7.43 -18.93 14.07
C ASN A 94 7.23 -20.45 14.00
N TYR A 95 8.12 -21.13 13.27
CA TYR A 95 8.18 -22.59 13.15
C TYR A 95 9.19 -23.15 14.15
#